data_AF-A0A2E1KP87-F1
#
_entry.id   AF-A0A2E1KP87-F1
#
_cell.length_a   1.000
_cell.length_b   1.000
_cell.length_c   1.000
_cell.angle_alpha   90.00
_cell.angle_beta   90.00
_cell.angle_gamma   90.00
#
_symmetry.space_group_name_H-M   'P 1'
#
loop_
_entity.id
_entity.type
_entity.pdbx_description
1 polymer ?
#
loop_
_entity_poly.entity_id
_entity_poly.type
_entity_poly.pdbx_seq_one_letter_code
_entity_poly.pdbx_strand_id
1 'polypeptide(L)'
;MAAPTRTCRGPPCAGRRLPSHGRCGAWASAGARPTVAARRLGRSGCARCACHAICALVDFTEENGATRVVPGSHRNPYLLKRRSDPRKPHPAQRRLIGAEGTVFLLNIHCAHSAVHNRSDEPRLAVLTHFSRRDSPLQEVQPAPGAESRDAGAP
;
A
#
# COMPACT_ATOMS: atom_id res chain seq x y z
N MET A 1 -45.64 22.49 -2.44
CA MET A 1 -45.39 21.07 -2.79
C MET A 1 -43.96 20.74 -2.36
N ALA A 2 -43.79 19.92 -1.31
CA ALA A 2 -42.50 19.47 -0.82
C ALA A 2 -42.50 17.93 -0.79
N ALA A 3 -41.45 17.30 -1.29
CA ALA A 3 -41.32 15.85 -1.43
C ALA A 3 -40.98 15.17 -0.08
N PRO A 4 -41.44 13.92 0.18
CA PRO A 4 -41.12 13.23 1.43
C PRO A 4 -39.78 12.49 1.37
N THR A 5 -38.96 12.70 2.41
CA THR A 5 -37.74 11.93 2.71
C THR A 5 -38.09 10.56 3.26
N ARG A 6 -37.58 9.51 2.60
CA ARG A 6 -37.81 8.11 2.96
C ARG A 6 -36.74 7.67 3.96
N THR A 7 -37.12 7.49 5.23
CA THR A 7 -36.27 6.86 6.26
C THR A 7 -36.58 5.37 6.32
N CYS A 8 -35.58 4.52 6.04
CA CYS A 8 -35.71 3.07 6.19
C CYS A 8 -35.61 2.71 7.68
N ARG A 9 -36.74 2.37 8.32
CA ARG A 9 -36.77 1.69 9.63
C ARG A 9 -36.78 0.18 9.42
N GLY A 10 -35.69 -0.49 9.79
CA GLY A 10 -35.67 -1.95 9.98
C GLY A 10 -36.20 -2.35 11.36
N PRO A 11 -36.67 -3.60 11.55
CA PRO A 11 -37.27 -4.06 12.81
C PRO A 11 -36.22 -4.29 13.91
N PRO A 12 -36.62 -4.26 15.20
CA PRO A 12 -35.70 -4.50 16.32
C PRO A 12 -35.35 -5.98 16.46
N CYS A 13 -34.06 -6.32 16.34
CA CYS A 13 -33.57 -7.67 16.64
C CYS A 13 -33.64 -7.94 18.15
N ALA A 14 -34.43 -8.94 18.52
CA ALA A 14 -34.64 -9.38 19.89
C ALA A 14 -33.41 -10.12 20.46
N GLY A 15 -33.03 -9.68 21.68
CA GLY A 15 -32.39 -10.40 22.78
C GLY A 15 -31.59 -11.68 22.51
N ARG A 16 -30.26 -11.56 22.62
CA ARG A 16 -29.44 -12.60 23.27
C ARG A 16 -28.46 -11.92 24.23
N ARG A 17 -28.52 -12.33 25.50
CA ARG A 17 -27.86 -11.71 26.66
C ARG A 17 -26.33 -11.75 26.51
N LEU A 18 -25.70 -10.58 26.62
CA LEU A 18 -24.26 -10.47 26.90
C LEU A 18 -24.07 -10.56 28.42
N PRO A 19 -23.05 -11.28 28.93
CA PRO A 19 -22.76 -11.28 30.35
C PRO A 19 -22.31 -9.89 30.81
N SER A 20 -22.86 -9.54 31.97
CA SER A 20 -22.92 -8.24 32.59
C SER A 20 -21.67 -7.85 33.37
N HIS A 21 -21.34 -6.55 33.30
CA HIS A 21 -20.76 -5.71 34.34
C HIS A 21 -19.37 -6.07 34.93
N GLY A 22 -18.33 -5.50 34.32
CA GLY A 22 -17.16 -4.96 35.02
C GLY A 22 -17.17 -3.43 34.84
N ARG A 23 -17.03 -2.68 35.94
CA ARG A 23 -17.41 -1.28 36.12
C ARG A 23 -16.74 -0.28 35.15
N CYS A 24 -17.52 0.74 34.79
CA CYS A 24 -17.03 2.03 34.33
C CYS A 24 -16.30 2.72 35.49
N GLY A 25 -15.00 2.96 35.31
CA GLY A 25 -14.17 3.78 36.20
C GLY A 25 -13.51 4.86 35.36
N ALA A 26 -13.78 6.11 35.72
CA ALA A 26 -13.22 7.28 35.08
C ALA A 26 -11.81 7.59 35.62
N TRP A 27 -11.00 8.21 34.75
CA TRP A 27 -9.90 9.15 35.02
C TRP A 27 -8.47 8.64 35.29
N ALA A 28 -7.56 9.50 34.80
CA ALA A 28 -6.15 9.69 35.13
C ALA A 28 -5.10 8.78 34.46
N SER A 29 -4.42 9.40 33.48
CA SER A 29 -2.97 9.44 33.30
C SER A 29 -2.15 8.51 34.21
N ALA A 30 -1.73 7.37 33.67
CA ALA A 30 -0.50 6.71 34.07
C ALA A 30 0.05 5.97 32.85
N GLY A 31 1.27 6.33 32.47
CA GLY A 31 1.94 5.78 31.31
C GLY A 31 2.10 4.27 31.41
N ALA A 32 1.53 3.55 30.45
CA ALA A 32 1.97 2.23 30.09
C ALA A 32 2.02 2.17 28.56
N ARG A 33 3.16 2.59 28.01
CA ARG A 33 3.52 2.24 26.64
C ARG A 33 3.53 0.70 26.57
N PRO A 34 2.83 0.06 25.63
CA PRO A 34 3.01 -1.37 25.44
C PRO A 34 4.47 -1.59 25.04
N THR A 35 5.26 -2.14 25.96
CA THR A 35 6.61 -2.63 25.72
C THR A 35 6.51 -3.96 24.98
N VAL A 36 5.98 -3.92 23.75
CA VAL A 36 6.58 -4.77 22.73
C VAL A 36 8.01 -4.26 22.67
N ALA A 37 8.96 -5.07 23.12
CA ALA A 37 10.36 -4.84 22.86
C ALA A 37 10.50 -4.84 21.33
N ALA A 38 10.24 -3.66 20.74
CA ALA A 38 10.63 -3.31 19.40
C ALA A 38 12.13 -3.42 19.46
N ARG A 39 12.62 -4.63 19.15
CA ARG A 39 14.02 -4.89 18.89
C ARG A 39 14.39 -3.77 17.93
N ARG A 40 15.12 -2.76 18.43
CA ARG A 40 15.62 -1.66 17.62
C ARG A 40 16.59 -2.32 16.66
N LEU A 41 16.06 -2.89 15.57
CA LEU A 41 16.80 -3.10 14.35
C LEU A 41 17.48 -1.74 14.14
N GLY A 42 18.81 -1.74 14.24
CA GLY A 42 19.61 -0.56 14.54
C GLY A 42 19.21 0.68 13.74
N ARG A 43 19.56 1.87 14.24
CA ARG A 43 19.30 3.18 13.63
C ARG A 43 19.91 3.35 12.21
N SER A 44 20.40 2.28 11.61
CA SER A 44 20.75 2.17 10.21
C SER A 44 19.46 2.09 9.40
N GLY A 45 19.18 3.13 8.59
CA GLY A 45 18.01 3.21 7.72
C GLY A 45 17.74 1.89 7.00
N CYS A 46 16.69 1.19 7.42
CA CYS A 46 16.22 0.00 6.72
C CYS A 46 15.51 0.48 5.46
N ALA A 47 16.28 0.74 4.40
CA ALA A 47 15.74 1.07 3.08
C ALA A 47 14.75 0.00 2.56
N ARG A 48 14.81 -1.22 3.12
CA ARG A 48 13.95 -2.37 2.78
C ARG A 48 12.61 -2.42 3.51
N CYS A 49 12.33 -1.47 4.40
CA CYS A 49 11.14 -1.43 5.23
C CYS A 49 10.03 -0.57 4.60
N ALA A 50 9.69 -0.88 3.34
CA ALA A 50 8.61 -0.24 2.60
C ALA A 50 7.88 -1.23 1.69
N CYS A 51 6.59 -1.00 1.48
CA CYS A 51 5.73 -1.77 0.60
C CYS A 51 4.76 -0.87 -0.18
N HIS A 52 4.29 -1.39 -1.31
CA HIS A 52 3.13 -0.83 -2.01
C HIS A 52 1.92 -1.73 -1.82
N ALA A 53 0.76 -1.11 -1.65
CA ALA A 53 -0.52 -1.74 -1.89
C ALA A 53 -1.04 -1.28 -3.25
N ILE A 54 -1.34 -2.23 -4.13
CA ILE A 54 -2.04 -1.98 -5.39
C ILE A 54 -3.47 -2.46 -5.21
N CYS A 55 -4.40 -1.52 -5.15
CA CYS A 55 -5.83 -1.83 -5.08
C CYS A 55 -6.40 -1.84 -6.51
N ALA A 56 -6.89 -2.99 -6.94
CA ALA A 56 -7.54 -3.15 -8.24
C ALA A 56 -8.93 -2.48 -8.19
N LEU A 57 -9.15 -1.45 -9.01
CA LEU A 57 -10.48 -0.79 -9.14
C LEU A 57 -11.33 -1.41 -10.25
N VAL A 58 -10.73 -2.30 -11.02
CA VAL A 58 -11.34 -3.17 -12.03
C VAL A 58 -10.63 -4.52 -11.92
N ASP A 59 -11.17 -5.56 -12.54
CA ASP A 59 -10.47 -6.85 -12.64
C ASP A 59 -9.06 -6.68 -13.22
N PHE A 60 -8.07 -7.34 -12.66
CA PHE A 60 -6.72 -7.43 -13.22
C PHE A 60 -6.61 -8.74 -14.00
N THR A 61 -6.45 -8.66 -15.32
CA THR A 61 -6.41 -9.80 -16.23
C THR A 61 -5.08 -9.88 -16.97
N GLU A 62 -4.82 -10.99 -17.68
CA GLU A 62 -3.59 -11.12 -18.47
C GLU A 62 -3.52 -10.11 -19.62
N GLU A 63 -4.68 -9.68 -20.13
CA GLU A 63 -4.83 -8.86 -21.33
C GLU A 63 -4.85 -7.37 -21.01
N ASN A 64 -5.44 -6.97 -19.88
CA ASN A 64 -5.60 -5.56 -19.56
C ASN A 64 -4.36 -4.88 -18.97
N GLY A 65 -3.22 -5.56 -19.05
CA GLY A 65 -1.94 -5.01 -18.61
C GLY A 65 -1.69 -5.15 -17.11
N ALA A 66 -2.29 -6.14 -16.43
CA ALA A 66 -2.05 -6.41 -15.01
C ALA A 66 -0.55 -6.40 -14.64
N THR A 67 -0.26 -5.86 -13.46
CA THR A 67 1.12 -5.65 -12.98
C THR A 67 1.87 -6.99 -12.98
N ARG A 68 3.04 -7.01 -13.61
CA ARG A 68 3.96 -8.15 -13.49
C ARG A 68 4.90 -7.93 -12.32
N VAL A 69 5.30 -9.02 -11.69
CA VAL A 69 6.32 -9.06 -10.65
C VAL A 69 7.33 -10.16 -10.95
N VAL A 70 8.56 -10.04 -10.46
CA VAL A 70 9.53 -11.13 -10.43
C VAL A 70 9.72 -11.57 -8.98
N PRO A 71 9.04 -12.63 -8.51
CA PRO A 71 9.13 -13.08 -7.13
C PRO A 71 10.59 -13.36 -6.74
N GLY A 72 10.96 -12.95 -5.52
CA GLY A 72 12.31 -13.15 -4.97
C GLY A 72 13.38 -12.15 -5.41
N SER A 73 13.12 -11.26 -6.38
CA SER A 73 14.12 -10.28 -6.83
C SER A 73 14.54 -9.28 -5.74
N HIS A 74 13.66 -9.00 -4.77
CA HIS A 74 13.96 -8.16 -3.60
C HIS A 74 15.00 -8.78 -2.65
N ARG A 75 15.26 -10.09 -2.77
CA ARG A 75 16.28 -10.82 -2.01
C ARG A 75 17.54 -11.08 -2.83
N ASN A 76 17.39 -11.17 -4.16
CA ASN A 76 18.48 -11.45 -5.08
C ASN A 76 18.42 -10.55 -6.32
N PRO A 77 19.17 -9.44 -6.35
CA PRO A 77 19.18 -8.52 -7.48
C PRO A 77 19.82 -9.13 -8.76
N TYR A 78 20.60 -10.22 -8.64
CA TYR A 78 21.17 -10.89 -9.81
C TYR A 78 20.12 -11.59 -10.69
N LEU A 79 18.91 -11.82 -10.17
CA LEU A 79 17.78 -12.34 -10.95
C LEU A 79 17.46 -11.45 -12.17
N LEU A 80 17.77 -10.15 -12.10
CA LEU A 80 17.47 -9.20 -13.17
C LEU A 80 18.65 -8.95 -14.13
N LYS A 81 19.89 -9.28 -13.73
CA LYS A 81 21.12 -8.89 -14.44
C LYS A 81 21.45 -9.75 -15.67
N ARG A 82 20.87 -10.96 -15.81
CA ARG A 82 21.16 -11.90 -16.91
C ARG A 82 20.17 -11.76 -18.07
N ARG A 83 20.03 -10.56 -18.64
CA ARG A 83 19.10 -10.32 -19.76
C ARG A 83 19.79 -9.57 -20.90
N SER A 84 19.74 -10.16 -22.10
CA SER A 84 20.16 -9.53 -23.34
C SER A 84 19.24 -8.40 -23.78
N ASP A 85 17.95 -8.48 -23.45
CA ASP A 85 16.97 -7.43 -23.70
C ASP A 85 16.04 -7.23 -22.47
N PRO A 86 16.10 -6.07 -21.79
CA PRO A 86 15.27 -5.76 -20.63
C PRO A 86 13.79 -5.51 -21.01
N ARG A 87 13.46 -5.30 -22.29
CA ARG A 87 12.07 -5.09 -22.74
C ARG A 87 11.28 -6.39 -22.84
N LYS A 88 11.97 -7.52 -23.06
CA LYS A 88 11.33 -8.83 -23.17
C LYS A 88 10.76 -9.30 -21.81
N PRO A 89 9.64 -10.05 -21.79
CA PRO A 89 9.09 -10.66 -20.58
C PRO A 89 10.12 -11.52 -19.85
N HIS A 90 10.28 -11.38 -18.53
CA HIS A 90 11.20 -12.19 -17.71
C HIS A 90 10.63 -13.60 -17.47
N PRO A 91 11.37 -14.73 -17.55
CA PRO A 91 10.78 -16.08 -17.47
C PRO A 91 10.12 -16.35 -16.11
N ALA A 92 10.71 -15.80 -15.05
CA ALA A 92 10.15 -15.90 -13.70
C ALA A 92 9.10 -14.83 -13.41
N GLN A 93 8.71 -13.98 -14.38
CA GLN A 93 7.66 -13.01 -14.12
C GLN A 93 6.33 -13.71 -13.84
N ARG A 94 5.51 -13.10 -12.99
CA ARG A 94 4.14 -13.51 -12.72
C ARG A 94 3.23 -12.30 -12.84
N ARG A 95 1.99 -12.51 -13.29
CA ARG A 95 0.95 -11.48 -13.30
C ARG A 95 0.24 -11.46 -11.97
N LEU A 96 -0.03 -10.26 -11.46
CA LEU A 96 -0.93 -10.06 -10.34
C LEU A 96 -2.36 -10.05 -10.91
N ILE A 97 -3.00 -11.22 -10.92
CA ILE A 97 -4.36 -11.41 -11.43
C ILE A 97 -5.31 -11.51 -10.24
N GLY A 98 -6.45 -10.83 -10.33
CA GLY A 98 -7.45 -10.80 -9.27
C GLY A 98 -8.64 -9.95 -9.66
N ALA A 99 -9.78 -10.18 -9.00
CA ALA A 99 -10.99 -9.41 -9.24
C ALA A 99 -10.87 -7.97 -8.72
N GLU A 100 -11.78 -7.09 -9.16
CA GLU A 100 -12.01 -5.78 -8.55
C GLU A 100 -12.05 -5.87 -7.01
N GLY A 101 -11.45 -4.90 -6.34
CA GLY A 101 -11.32 -4.87 -4.88
C GLY A 101 -10.16 -5.71 -4.34
N THR A 102 -9.49 -6.52 -5.16
CA THR A 102 -8.27 -7.23 -4.73
C THR A 102 -7.16 -6.23 -4.41
N VAL A 103 -6.51 -6.42 -3.26
CA VAL A 103 -5.34 -5.63 -2.85
C VAL A 103 -4.09 -6.48 -2.88
N PHE A 104 -3.13 -6.11 -3.73
CA PHE A 104 -1.83 -6.75 -3.80
C PHE A 104 -0.81 -5.99 -2.96
N LEU A 105 -0.22 -6.66 -1.97
CA LEU A 105 0.89 -6.12 -1.19
C LEU A 105 2.22 -6.61 -1.76
N LEU A 106 3.09 -5.67 -2.15
CA LEU A 106 4.43 -5.96 -2.63
C LEU A 106 5.50 -5.18 -1.86
N ASN A 107 6.65 -5.81 -1.63
CA ASN A 107 7.84 -5.06 -1.20
C ASN A 107 8.32 -4.19 -2.37
N ILE A 108 8.65 -2.92 -2.11
CA ILE A 108 9.04 -1.96 -3.17
C ILE A 108 10.32 -2.37 -3.91
N HIS A 109 11.17 -3.20 -3.29
CA HIS A 109 12.40 -3.74 -3.89
C HIS A 109 12.13 -4.96 -4.77
N CYS A 110 10.90 -5.47 -4.78
CA CYS A 110 10.52 -6.52 -5.72
C CYS A 110 10.39 -5.88 -7.09
N ALA A 111 10.99 -6.47 -8.11
CA ALA A 111 10.91 -5.97 -9.47
C ALA A 111 9.48 -6.13 -9.94
N HIS A 112 8.90 -5.03 -10.37
CA HIS A 112 7.52 -4.98 -10.82
C HIS A 112 7.37 -3.91 -11.90
N SER A 113 6.41 -4.10 -12.79
CA SER A 113 5.99 -3.08 -13.74
C SER A 113 4.58 -3.36 -14.24
N ALA A 114 3.86 -2.35 -14.70
CA ALA A 114 2.74 -2.59 -15.60
C ALA A 114 3.24 -3.21 -16.91
N VAL A 115 2.35 -3.82 -17.68
CA VAL A 115 2.64 -4.21 -19.07
C VAL A 115 1.59 -3.60 -19.97
N HIS A 116 1.90 -3.55 -21.26
CA HIS A 116 1.01 -3.07 -22.29
C HIS A 116 -0.39 -3.67 -22.13
N ASN A 117 -1.36 -2.78 -21.97
CA ASN A 117 -2.78 -3.09 -21.98
C ASN A 117 -3.20 -3.34 -23.43
N ARG A 118 -3.72 -4.55 -23.70
CA ARG A 118 -4.20 -4.98 -25.01
C ARG A 118 -5.72 -4.96 -25.13
N SER A 119 -6.41 -4.62 -24.04
CA SER A 119 -7.86 -4.43 -24.05
C SER A 119 -8.22 -3.01 -24.49
N ASP A 120 -9.49 -2.81 -24.83
CA ASP A 120 -10.02 -1.53 -25.27
C ASP A 120 -10.41 -0.60 -24.09
N GLU A 121 -10.29 -1.09 -22.84
CA GLU A 121 -10.73 -0.38 -21.64
C GLU A 121 -9.54 0.00 -20.73
N PRO A 122 -9.63 1.12 -19.99
CA PRO A 122 -8.58 1.52 -19.05
C PRO A 122 -8.53 0.61 -17.82
N ARG A 123 -7.32 0.15 -17.45
CA ARG A 123 -7.08 -0.64 -16.23
C ARG A 123 -6.79 0.26 -15.02
N LEU A 124 -7.85 0.63 -14.29
CA LEU A 124 -7.79 1.52 -13.14
C LEU A 124 -7.27 0.83 -11.86
N ALA A 125 -6.42 1.52 -11.10
CA ALA A 125 -5.89 1.05 -9.83
C ALA A 125 -5.45 2.20 -8.93
N VAL A 126 -5.47 1.98 -7.61
CA VAL A 126 -4.86 2.87 -6.63
C VAL A 126 -3.53 2.27 -6.17
N LEU A 127 -2.47 3.07 -6.22
CA LEU A 127 -1.17 2.71 -5.65
C LEU A 127 -0.96 3.49 -4.35
N THR A 128 -0.78 2.77 -3.25
CA THR A 128 -0.45 3.39 -1.95
C THR A 128 0.91 2.91 -1.48
N HIS A 129 1.76 3.85 -1.07
CA HIS A 129 3.08 3.58 -0.51
C HIS A 129 3.02 3.60 1.02
N PHE A 130 3.49 2.53 1.65
CA PHE A 130 3.76 2.48 3.08
C PHE A 130 5.25 2.32 3.34
N SER A 131 5.82 3.16 4.20
CA SER A 131 7.20 3.02 4.63
C SER A 131 7.33 3.31 6.11
N ARG A 132 8.48 2.95 6.67
CA ARG A 132 8.87 3.40 8.00
C ARG A 132 8.95 4.93 8.02
N ARG A 133 8.63 5.52 9.17
CA ARG A 133 8.60 6.97 9.41
C ARG A 133 9.94 7.66 9.08
N ASP A 134 11.04 6.97 9.34
CA ASP A 134 12.40 7.45 9.11
C ASP A 134 12.96 6.99 7.75
N SER A 135 12.08 6.61 6.82
CA SER A 135 12.49 6.23 5.47
C SER A 135 12.87 7.48 4.68
N PRO A 136 14.07 7.53 4.08
CA PRO A 136 14.46 8.64 3.21
C PRO A 136 13.57 8.72 1.95
N LEU A 137 12.83 7.65 1.62
CA LEU A 137 11.88 7.64 0.50
C LEU A 137 10.60 8.44 0.77
N GLN A 138 10.38 8.92 2.00
CA GLN A 138 9.28 9.87 2.30
C GLN A 138 9.65 11.31 1.95
N GLU A 139 10.92 11.61 1.65
CA GLU A 139 11.33 12.96 1.26
C GLU A 139 10.62 13.33 -0.05
N VAL A 140 9.71 14.28 0.06
CA VAL A 140 9.01 14.86 -1.07
C VAL A 140 10.07 15.48 -1.97
N GLN A 141 10.16 15.02 -3.22
CA GLN A 141 10.96 15.71 -4.21
C GLN A 141 10.51 17.18 -4.24
N PRO A 142 11.41 18.15 -4.04
CA PRO A 142 11.05 19.54 -4.20
C PRO A 142 10.49 19.74 -5.61
N ALA A 143 9.49 20.61 -5.73
CA ALA A 143 8.93 20.95 -7.03
C ALA A 143 10.08 21.34 -7.98
N PRO A 144 10.08 20.91 -9.25
CA PRO A 144 11.09 21.35 -10.21
C PRO A 144 11.10 22.88 -10.24
N GLY A 145 12.25 23.50 -9.92
CA GLY A 145 12.40 24.97 -9.87
C GLY A 145 12.24 25.61 -8.49
N ALA A 146 12.01 24.84 -7.42
CA ALA A 146 12.13 25.36 -6.06
C ALA A 146 13.61 25.46 -5.67
N GLU A 147 14.29 26.50 -6.14
CA GLU A 147 15.58 26.90 -5.58
C GLU A 147 15.38 27.17 -4.08
N SER A 148 16.30 26.65 -3.26
CA SER A 148 16.31 26.91 -1.82
C SER A 148 16.40 28.42 -1.59
N ARG A 149 15.34 29.01 -1.03
CA ARG A 149 15.31 30.44 -0.67
C ARG A 149 16.30 30.85 0.44
N ASP A 150 17.14 29.91 0.90
CA ASP A 150 18.13 30.14 1.96
C ASP A 150 19.56 30.37 1.43
N ALA A 151 19.76 30.55 0.13
CA ALA A 151 21.05 30.96 -0.41
C ALA A 151 21.18 32.50 -0.43
N GLY A 152 21.46 33.08 0.74
CA GLY A 152 22.16 34.36 0.87
C GLY A 152 21.31 35.63 0.85
N ALA A 153 20.99 36.15 2.04
CA ALA A 153 20.91 37.59 2.24
C ALA A 153 22.31 38.09 2.67
N PRO A 154 22.84 39.19 2.09
CA PRO A 154 24.09 39.81 2.56
C PRO A 154 23.94 40.43 3.96
#